data_AF-A0A7C6YDS3-F1
#
_entry.id   AF-A0A7C6YDS3-F1
#
_cell.length_a   1.000
_cell.length_b   1.000
_cell.length_c   1.000
_cell.angle_alpha   90.00
_cell.angle_beta   90.00
_cell.angle_gamma   90.00
#
_symmetry.space_group_name_H-M   'P 1'
#
loop_
_entity.id
_entity.type
_entity.pdbx_description
1 polymer ?
#
loop_
_entity_poly.entity_id
_entity_poly.type
_entity_poly.pdbx_seq_one_letter_code
_entity_poly.pdbx_strand_id
1 'polypeptide(L)' 'FTLNQGGIITLERLEGEPVEIQINDKLIARGEVVLVNEQFGVRITQQLPVAHRNNDLAK' A
#
# COMPACT_ATOMS: atom_id res chain seq x y z
N PHE A 1 19.91 -9.87 -6.06
CA PHE A 1 18.89 -10.58 -6.86
C PHE A 1 18.85 -9.93 -8.22
N THR A 2 19.22 -10.66 -9.28
CA THR A 2 19.14 -10.13 -10.64
C THR A 2 17.73 -10.38 -11.16
N LEU A 3 16.94 -9.33 -11.39
CA LEU A 3 15.64 -9.46 -12.07
C LEU A 3 15.91 -9.82 -13.53
N ASN A 4 15.88 -11.12 -13.82
CA ASN A 4 15.97 -11.63 -15.18
C ASN A 4 14.56 -11.96 -15.69
N GLN A 5 14.40 -11.95 -17.01
CA GLN A 5 13.15 -12.37 -17.64
C GLN A 5 12.77 -13.80 -17.18
N GLY A 6 11.52 -13.97 -16.74
CA GLY A 6 11.04 -15.23 -16.15
C GLY A 6 11.32 -15.39 -14.65
N GLY A 7 11.97 -14.43 -14.01
CA GLY A 7 12.17 -14.41 -12.56
C GLY A 7 10.85 -14.24 -11.80
N ILE A 8 10.56 -15.19 -10.91
CA ILE A 8 9.42 -15.12 -9.98
C ILE A 8 9.93 -14.55 -8.66
N ILE A 9 9.28 -13.50 -8.16
CA ILE A 9 9.55 -12.92 -6.85
C ILE A 9 8.35 -13.25 -5.97
N THR A 10 8.57 -14.08 -4.97
CA THR A 10 7.56 -14.37 -3.95
C THR A 10 7.50 -13.23 -2.97
N LEU A 11 6.30 -12.71 -2.75
CA LEU A 11 6.03 -11.74 -1.69
C LEU A 11 5.73 -12.52 -0.40
N GLU A 12 6.24 -12.04 0.74
CA GLU A 12 5.97 -12.64 2.06
C GLU A 12 4.55 -12.34 2.58
N ARG A 13 3.75 -11.58 1.82
CA ARG A 13 2.40 -11.17 2.19
C ARG A 13 1.41 -12.27 1.82
N LEU A 14 0.57 -12.68 2.77
CA LEU A 14 -0.45 -13.70 2.53
C LEU A 14 -1.61 -13.14 1.69
N GLU A 15 -2.27 -14.01 0.91
CA GLU A 15 -3.50 -13.64 0.21
C GLU A 15 -4.56 -13.15 1.21
N GLY A 16 -5.17 -12.01 0.91
CA GLY A 16 -6.16 -11.38 1.78
C GLY A 16 -5.59 -10.50 2.89
N GLU A 17 -4.27 -10.42 3.06
CA GLU A 17 -3.69 -9.41 3.94
C GLU A 17 -3.84 -8.00 3.35
N PRO A 18 -4.28 -7.02 4.15
CA PRO A 18 -4.45 -5.68 3.65
C PRO A 18 -3.07 -5.07 3.31
N VAL A 19 -3.03 -4.34 2.20
CA VAL A 19 -1.88 -3.56 1.78
C VAL A 19 -1.75 -2.30 2.61
N GLU A 20 -0.52 -1.85 2.80
CA GLU A 20 -0.21 -0.59 3.44
C GLU A 20 -0.36 0.57 2.45
N ILE A 21 -0.98 1.64 2.88
CA ILE A 21 -1.16 2.86 2.10
C ILE A 21 -0.34 3.94 2.78
N GLN A 22 0.64 4.48 2.06
CA GLN A 22 1.60 5.44 2.58
C GLN A 22 1.60 6.72 1.74
N ILE A 23 1.82 7.86 2.38
CA ILE A 23 2.10 9.15 1.73
C ILE A 23 3.43 9.64 2.29
N ASN A 24 4.42 9.92 1.44
CA ASN A 24 5.77 10.33 1.87
C ASN A 24 6.35 9.39 2.94
N ASP A 25 6.32 8.08 2.69
CA ASP A 25 6.80 7.03 3.60
C ASP A 25 6.07 6.95 4.96
N LYS A 26 4.97 7.69 5.14
CA LYS A 26 4.14 7.64 6.33
C LYS A 26 2.91 6.78 6.09
N LEU A 27 2.77 5.74 6.90
CA LEU A 27 1.58 4.88 6.91
C LEU A 27 0.33 5.66 7.34
N ILE A 28 -0.67 5.73 6.45
CA ILE A 28 -1.93 6.47 6.68
C ILE A 28 -3.16 5.57 6.73
N ALA A 29 -3.12 4.39 6.11
CA ALA A 29 -4.24 3.47 6.06
C ALA A 29 -3.79 2.06 5.70
N ARG A 30 -4.70 1.12 5.87
CA ARG A 30 -4.64 -0.23 5.30
C ARG A 30 -5.87 -0.45 4.43
N GLY A 31 -5.72 -1.24 3.37
CA GLY A 31 -6.79 -1.53 2.45
C GLY A 31 -6.63 -2.86 1.72
N GLU A 32 -7.66 -3.27 1.01
CA GLU A 32 -7.66 -4.49 0.21
C GLU A 32 -7.59 -4.13 -1.26
N VAL A 33 -6.82 -4.89 -2.04
CA VAL A 33 -6.83 -4.77 -3.50
C VAL A 33 -8.14 -5.36 -4.02
N VAL A 34 -8.86 -4.58 -4.81
CA VAL A 34 -10.14 -4.96 -5.41
C VAL A 34 -10.08 -4.81 -6.92
N LEU A 35 -10.85 -5.61 -7.63
CA LEU A 35 -11.07 -5.47 -9.06
C LEU A 35 -12.54 -5.09 -9.28
N VAL A 36 -12.78 -3.90 -9.82
CA VAL A 36 -14.13 -3.38 -10.07
C VAL A 36 -14.19 -2.95 -11.54
N ASN A 37 -15.14 -3.50 -12.30
CA ASN A 37 -15.28 -3.21 -13.74
C ASN A 37 -13.96 -3.37 -14.51
N GLU A 38 -13.21 -4.43 -14.23
CA GLU A 38 -11.88 -4.71 -14.83
C GLU A 38 -10.79 -3.67 -14.46
N GLN A 39 -11.07 -2.78 -13.52
CA GLN A 39 -10.12 -1.79 -13.00
C GLN A 39 -9.64 -2.19 -11.61
N PHE A 40 -8.32 -2.18 -11.41
CA PHE A 40 -7.73 -2.35 -10.09
C PHE A 40 -7.98 -1.12 -9.23
N GLY A 41 -8.36 -1.35 -7.98
CA GLY A 41 -8.52 -0.33 -6.96
C GLY A 41 -8.07 -0.82 -5.59
N VAL A 42 -8.07 0.08 -4.62
CA VAL A 42 -7.81 -0.24 -3.22
C VAL A 42 -8.98 0.25 -2.38
N ARG A 43 -9.67 -0.68 -1.70
CA ARG A 43 -10.73 -0.33 -0.75
C ARG A 43 -10.11 -0.11 0.62
N ILE A 44 -10.28 1.09 1.18
CA ILE A 44 -9.81 1.39 2.54
C ILE A 44 -10.58 0.54 3.55
N THR A 45 -9.87 -0.25 4.35
CA THR A 45 -10.46 -1.08 5.43
C THR A 45 -10.16 -0.52 6.80
N GLN A 46 -9.02 0.15 6.98
CA GLN A 46 -8.63 0.79 8.22
C GLN A 46 -7.94 2.12 7.95
N GLN A 47 -8.50 3.22 8.48
CA GLN A 47 -7.80 4.49 8.54
C GLN A 47 -6.93 4.53 9.80
N LEU A 48 -5.69 4.98 9.66
CA LEU A 48 -4.82 5.21 10.81
C LEU A 48 -4.89 6.68 11.23
N PRO A 49 -4.76 6.98 12.53
CA PRO A 49 -4.73 8.36 12.98
C PRO A 49 -3.58 9.07 12.27
N VAL A 50 -3.90 10.11 11.50
CA VAL A 50 -2.88 11.02 11.00
C VAL A 50 -2.27 11.64 12.25
N ALA A 51 -1.08 11.19 12.64
CA ALA A 51 -0.30 11.90 13.64
C ALA A 51 -0.11 13.30 13.08
N HIS A 52 -0.86 14.27 13.60
CA HIS A 52 -0.81 15.65 13.16
C HIS A 52 0.57 16.17 13.52
N ARG A 53 1.51 16.09 12.57
CA ARG A 53 2.75 16.87 12.59
C ARG A 53 2.60 17.87 11.48
N ASN A 54 2.05 19.02 11.84
CA ASN A 54 2.00 20.23 11.03
C ASN A 54 3.46 20.69 10.77
N ASN A 55 4.24 20.03 9.91
CA ASN A 55 5.55 20.57 9.52
C ASN A 55 6.19 20.05 8.20
N ASP A 56 5.61 19.10 7.47
CA ASP A 56 6.31 18.53 6.30
C ASP A 56 6.04 19.28 4.97
N LEU A 57 5.58 20.53 5.02
CA LEU A 57 5.46 21.43 3.85
C LEU A 57 6.53 22.53 3.81
N ALA A 58 7.64 22.35 4.54
CA ALA A 58 8.74 23.32 4.57
C ALA A 58 10.12 22.67 4.32
N LYS A 59 10.26 21.88 3.25
CA LYS A 59 11.55 21.63 2.60
C LYS A 59 11.39 21.47 1.09
#